data_AF-A0A1A9EYU1-F1
#
_entry.id   AF-A0A1A9EYU1-F1
#
_cell.length_a   1.000
_cell.length_b   1.000
_cell.length_c   1.000
_cell.angle_alpha   90.00
_cell.angle_beta   90.00
_cell.angle_gamma   90.00
#
_symmetry.space_group_name_H-M   'P 1'
#
loop_
_entity.id
_entity.type
_entity.pdbx_description
1 polymer ?
#
loop_
_entity_poly.entity_id
_entity_poly.type
_entity_poly.pdbx_seq_one_letter_code
_entity_poly.pdbx_strand_id
1 'polypeptide(L)'
;MAGNQLFQEQLRLHSPHTYNALTKLVMAMAAVTKNSGKKTFFGRDKGQQSYSKFLGMLQVTLQSMVLDRVIQESTSSDQVINELLDKIRKFELAHPNWQDAYSFASYFFKENHSEAVAVVERLRGTP
;
A
#
# COMPACT_ATOMS: atom_id res chain seq x y z
N MET A 1 -7.95 23.33 -3.62
CA MET A 1 -7.20 22.27 -2.93
C MET A 1 -6.47 21.47 -4.00
N ALA A 2 -5.17 21.68 -4.17
CA ALA A 2 -4.46 21.24 -5.37
C ALA A 2 -3.56 20.03 -5.02
N GLY A 3 -4.10 18.83 -5.16
CA GLY A 3 -3.27 17.69 -5.51
C GLY A 3 -2.61 17.96 -6.87
N ASN A 4 -1.38 17.51 -7.07
CA ASN A 4 -0.70 17.78 -8.33
C ASN A 4 -1.32 16.93 -9.45
N GLN A 5 -2.12 17.60 -10.30
CA GLN A 5 -2.87 16.97 -11.40
C GLN A 5 -1.97 16.20 -12.35
N LEU A 6 -0.73 16.65 -12.56
CA LEU A 6 0.24 15.97 -13.43
C LEU A 6 0.60 14.58 -12.89
N PHE A 7 0.87 14.44 -11.58
CA PHE A 7 1.17 13.12 -11.00
C PHE A 7 -0.05 12.21 -11.02
N GLN A 8 -1.25 12.77 -10.83
CA GLN A 8 -2.49 12.02 -10.93
C GLN A 8 -2.69 11.48 -12.35
N GLU A 9 -2.51 12.31 -13.38
CA GLU A 9 -2.63 11.90 -14.78
C GLU A 9 -1.56 10.88 -15.16
N GLN A 10 -0.30 11.10 -14.78
CA GLN A 10 0.78 10.15 -15.06
C GLN A 10 0.49 8.76 -14.48
N LEU A 11 0.08 8.67 -13.21
CA LEU A 11 -0.26 7.39 -12.61
C LEU A 11 -1.46 6.73 -13.30
N ARG A 12 -2.49 7.51 -13.64
CA ARG A 12 -3.70 6.99 -14.32
C ARG A 12 -3.43 6.51 -15.74
N LEU A 13 -2.53 7.16 -16.47
CA LEU A 13 -2.22 6.81 -17.86
C LEU A 13 -1.21 5.66 -17.96
N HIS A 14 -0.16 5.67 -17.13
CA HIS A 14 0.93 4.69 -17.23
C HIS A 14 0.76 3.48 -16.32
N SER A 15 -0.02 3.58 -15.25
CA SER A 15 -0.21 2.47 -14.31
C SER A 15 -1.64 2.46 -13.74
N PRO A 16 -2.67 2.30 -14.59
CA PRO A 16 -4.07 2.43 -14.20
C PRO A 16 -4.51 1.42 -13.14
N HIS A 17 -4.05 0.15 -13.21
CA HIS A 17 -4.42 -0.87 -12.23
C HIS A 17 -3.79 -0.57 -10.87
N THR A 18 -2.53 -0.13 -10.88
CA THR A 18 -1.74 0.26 -9.72
C THR A 18 -2.37 1.48 -9.06
N TYR A 19 -2.74 2.51 -9.82
CA TYR A 19 -3.41 3.70 -9.29
C TYR A 19 -4.72 3.37 -8.56
N ASN A 20 -5.56 2.52 -9.17
CA ASN A 20 -6.82 2.10 -8.57
C ASN A 20 -6.59 1.28 -7.28
N ALA A 21 -5.59 0.41 -7.28
CA ALA A 21 -5.23 -0.38 -6.10
C ALA A 21 -4.63 0.49 -4.98
N LEU A 22 -3.76 1.46 -5.31
CA LEU A 22 -3.17 2.40 -4.35
C LEU A 22 -4.24 3.20 -3.60
N THR A 23 -5.30 3.61 -4.28
CA THR A 23 -6.42 4.32 -3.64
C THR A 23 -7.01 3.48 -2.49
N LYS A 24 -7.19 2.17 -2.70
CA LYS A 24 -7.71 1.24 -1.68
C LYS A 24 -6.65 0.92 -0.61
N LEU A 25 -5.39 0.77 -1.02
CA LEU A 25 -4.27 0.51 -0.11
C LEU A 25 -4.11 1.64 0.90
N VAL A 26 -4.12 2.89 0.45
CA VAL A 26 -4.00 4.09 1.30
C VAL A 26 -5.14 4.15 2.33
N MET A 27 -6.38 3.87 1.92
CA MET A 27 -7.51 3.78 2.86
C MET A 27 -7.32 2.66 3.89
N ALA A 28 -6.79 1.50 3.48
CA ALA A 28 -6.52 0.39 4.39
C ALA A 28 -5.39 0.71 5.38
N MET A 29 -4.31 1.36 4.94
CA MET A 29 -3.21 1.82 5.80
C MET A 29 -3.70 2.82 6.86
N ALA A 30 -4.49 3.83 6.47
CA ALA A 30 -5.11 4.76 7.41
C ALA A 30 -6.08 4.04 8.39
N ALA A 31 -6.74 2.97 7.95
CA ALA A 31 -7.60 2.18 8.84
C ALA A 31 -6.81 1.39 9.88
N VAL A 32 -5.55 1.01 9.61
CA VAL A 32 -4.68 0.34 10.60
C VAL A 32 -4.30 1.31 11.71
N THR A 33 -3.81 2.50 11.36
CA THR A 33 -3.44 3.52 12.36
C THR A 33 -4.65 3.93 13.20
N LYS A 34 -5.79 4.18 12.55
CA LYS A 34 -7.04 4.58 13.24
C LYS A 34 -7.58 3.53 14.20
N ASN A 35 -7.43 2.23 13.89
CA ASN A 35 -8.05 1.16 14.66
C ASN A 35 -7.08 0.41 15.57
N SER A 36 -5.81 0.78 15.59
CA SER A 36 -4.82 0.22 16.53
C SER A 36 -5.32 0.35 17.97
N GLY A 37 -5.30 -0.76 18.72
CA GLY A 37 -5.77 -0.83 20.11
C GLY A 37 -7.29 -0.75 20.32
N LYS A 38 -8.12 -0.67 19.26
CA LYS A 38 -9.58 -0.53 19.38
C LYS A 38 -10.30 -1.87 19.25
N LYS A 39 -11.45 -2.01 19.92
CA LYS A 39 -12.36 -3.17 19.81
C LYS A 39 -13.67 -2.80 19.11
N THR A 40 -14.33 -3.80 18.55
CA THR A 40 -15.72 -3.73 18.06
C THR A 40 -16.69 -3.73 19.24
N PHE A 41 -17.94 -3.35 18.97
CA PHE A 41 -19.01 -3.40 19.96
C PHE A 41 -19.21 -4.80 20.55
N PHE A 42 -18.83 -5.85 19.79
CA PHE A 42 -18.85 -7.25 20.23
C PHE A 42 -17.46 -7.75 20.69
N GLY A 43 -16.56 -6.86 21.11
CA GLY A 43 -15.28 -7.21 21.71
C GLY A 43 -14.18 -7.71 20.76
N ARG A 44 -14.46 -7.93 19.47
CA ARG A 44 -13.44 -8.30 18.47
C ARG A 44 -12.40 -7.21 18.25
N ASP A 45 -11.15 -7.58 18.04
CA ASP A 45 -10.04 -6.66 17.78
C ASP A 45 -10.18 -5.97 16.39
N LYS A 46 -10.38 -4.65 16.37
CA LYS A 46 -10.48 -3.88 15.13
C LYS A 46 -9.11 -3.68 14.47
N GLY A 47 -8.04 -3.67 15.26
CA GLY A 47 -6.67 -3.56 14.77
C GLY A 47 -6.31 -4.76 13.92
N GLN A 48 -6.55 -5.98 14.42
CA GLN A 48 -6.34 -7.22 13.65
C GLN A 48 -7.14 -7.23 12.34
N GLN A 49 -8.42 -6.81 12.40
CA GLN A 49 -9.27 -6.76 11.21
C GLN A 49 -8.76 -5.74 10.18
N SER A 50 -8.35 -4.55 10.63
CA SER A 50 -7.75 -3.53 9.76
C SER A 50 -6.44 -4.03 9.14
N TYR A 51 -5.58 -4.68 9.91
CA TYR A 51 -4.31 -5.20 9.43
C TYR A 51 -4.50 -6.29 8.38
N SER A 52 -5.45 -7.21 8.60
CA SER A 52 -5.79 -8.25 7.61
C SER A 52 -6.29 -7.64 6.30
N LYS A 53 -7.10 -6.58 6.37
CA LYS A 53 -7.54 -5.83 5.18
C LYS A 53 -6.38 -5.13 4.47
N PHE A 54 -5.45 -4.55 5.24
CA PHE A 54 -4.23 -3.97 4.68
C PHE A 54 -3.43 -5.02 3.90
N LEU A 55 -3.18 -6.21 4.47
CA LEU A 55 -2.46 -7.28 3.78
C LEU A 55 -3.16 -7.71 2.49
N GLY A 56 -4.47 -7.88 2.51
CA GLY A 56 -5.24 -8.20 1.31
C GLY A 56 -5.17 -7.12 0.23
N MET A 57 -5.22 -5.84 0.61
CA MET A 57 -5.06 -4.75 -0.34
C MET A 57 -3.62 -4.61 -0.84
N LEU A 58 -2.63 -4.88 0.00
CA LEU A 58 -1.22 -4.92 -0.41
C LEU A 58 -1.01 -5.98 -1.49
N GLN A 59 -1.53 -7.19 -1.30
CA GLN A 59 -1.44 -8.26 -2.30
C GLN A 59 -2.06 -7.83 -3.65
N VAL A 60 -3.27 -7.26 -3.62
CA VAL A 60 -3.92 -6.74 -4.82
C VAL A 60 -3.08 -5.63 -5.48
N THR A 61 -2.48 -4.74 -4.70
CA THR A 61 -1.60 -3.69 -5.25
C THR A 61 -0.37 -4.29 -5.92
N LEU A 62 0.26 -5.31 -5.32
CA LEU A 62 1.42 -5.99 -5.92
C LEU A 62 1.05 -6.67 -7.25
N GLN A 63 -0.10 -7.36 -7.31
CA GLN A 63 -0.61 -7.96 -8.55
C GLN A 63 -0.90 -6.89 -9.61
N SER A 64 -1.53 -5.77 -9.22
CA SER A 64 -1.74 -4.64 -10.13
C SER A 64 -0.44 -4.03 -10.66
N MET A 65 0.61 -3.97 -9.83
CA MET A 65 1.93 -3.51 -10.25
C MET A 65 2.57 -4.46 -11.27
N VAL A 66 2.31 -5.78 -11.17
CA VAL A 66 2.71 -6.75 -12.22
C VAL A 66 1.93 -6.52 -13.51
N LEU A 67 0.60 -6.33 -13.42
CA LEU A 67 -0.25 -6.08 -14.60
C LEU A 67 0.16 -4.82 -15.37
N ASP A 68 0.54 -3.77 -14.65
CA ASP A 68 1.05 -2.52 -15.23
C ASP A 68 2.55 -2.56 -15.57
N ARG A 69 3.21 -3.72 -15.39
CA ARG A 69 4.65 -3.92 -15.62
C ARG A 69 5.57 -2.97 -14.83
N VAL A 70 5.11 -2.48 -13.68
CA VAL A 70 5.94 -1.74 -12.73
C VAL A 70 6.98 -2.67 -12.10
N ILE A 71 6.57 -3.91 -11.83
CA ILE A 71 7.42 -5.00 -11.34
C ILE A 71 7.14 -6.26 -12.17
N GLN A 72 8.01 -7.26 -12.03
CA GLN A 72 7.84 -8.59 -12.60
C GLN A 72 7.69 -9.62 -11.48
N GLU A 73 7.14 -10.79 -11.78
CA GLU A 73 7.03 -11.89 -10.80
C GLU A 73 8.41 -12.31 -10.24
N SER A 74 9.47 -12.16 -11.05
CA SER A 74 10.86 -12.45 -10.67
C SER A 74 11.57 -11.32 -9.92
N THR A 75 10.97 -10.13 -9.80
CA THR A 75 11.59 -8.99 -9.10
C THR A 75 11.81 -9.34 -7.62
N SER A 76 12.97 -9.02 -7.05
CA SER A 76 13.24 -9.30 -5.63
C SER A 76 12.28 -8.51 -4.72
N SER A 77 12.00 -9.02 -3.52
CA SER A 77 11.05 -8.38 -2.61
C SER A 77 11.52 -7.01 -2.13
N ASP A 78 12.82 -6.81 -1.90
CA ASP A 78 13.39 -5.48 -1.63
C ASP A 78 13.10 -4.50 -2.76
N GLN A 79 13.32 -4.91 -4.00
CA GLN A 79 13.09 -4.03 -5.15
C GLN A 79 11.60 -3.77 -5.36
N VAL A 80 10.74 -4.76 -5.11
CA VAL A 80 9.28 -4.56 -5.10
C VAL A 80 8.86 -3.52 -4.05
N ILE A 81 9.44 -3.55 -2.85
CA ILE A 81 9.15 -2.54 -1.81
C ILE A 81 9.60 -1.15 -2.26
N ASN A 82 10.77 -1.03 -2.89
CA ASN A 82 11.27 0.24 -3.40
C ASN A 82 10.35 0.82 -4.48
N GLU A 83 9.93 0.01 -5.44
CA GLU A 83 8.98 0.42 -6.48
C GLU A 83 7.61 0.80 -5.88
N LEU A 84 7.11 0.02 -4.91
CA LEU A 84 5.87 0.33 -4.22
C LEU A 84 5.96 1.68 -3.48
N LEU A 85 7.07 1.94 -2.79
CA LEU A 85 7.31 3.21 -2.10
C LEU A 85 7.40 4.39 -3.06
N ASP A 86 8.03 4.24 -4.23
CA ASP A 86 8.03 5.27 -5.27
C ASP A 86 6.61 5.57 -5.77
N LYS A 87 5.80 4.53 -6.02
CA LYS A 87 4.40 4.72 -6.42
C LYS A 87 3.54 5.35 -5.33
N ILE A 88 3.73 4.98 -4.07
CA ILE A 88 3.07 5.63 -2.92
C ILE A 88 3.48 7.10 -2.83
N ARG A 89 4.76 7.43 -3.04
CA ARG A 89 5.25 8.83 -3.05
C ARG A 89 4.61 9.65 -4.16
N LYS A 90 4.54 9.11 -5.38
CA LYS A 90 3.85 9.79 -6.50
C LYS A 90 2.36 9.98 -6.21
N PHE A 91 1.73 8.98 -5.57
CA PHE A 91 0.34 9.06 -5.15
C PHE A 91 0.15 10.12 -4.04
N GLU A 92 1.07 10.23 -3.09
CA GLU A 92 1.07 11.27 -2.05
C GLU A 92 1.12 12.68 -2.65
N LEU A 93 1.98 12.90 -3.65
CA LEU A 93 2.04 14.19 -4.36
C LEU A 93 0.74 14.53 -5.10
N ALA A 94 0.04 13.51 -5.61
CA ALA A 94 -1.26 13.67 -6.24
C ALA A 94 -2.40 13.84 -5.21
N HIS A 95 -2.32 13.18 -4.04
CA HIS A 95 -3.39 13.07 -3.04
C HIS A 95 -2.85 13.27 -1.61
N PRO A 96 -2.44 14.49 -1.22
CA PRO A 96 -1.69 14.72 0.02
C PRO A 96 -2.49 14.54 1.31
N ASN A 97 -3.81 14.37 1.24
CA ASN A 97 -4.70 14.40 2.42
C ASN A 97 -4.72 13.10 3.25
N TRP A 98 -3.93 12.08 2.88
CA TRP A 98 -3.89 10.78 3.56
C TRP A 98 -2.67 10.60 4.46
N GLN A 99 -2.34 11.62 5.26
CA GLN A 99 -1.13 11.65 6.09
C GLN A 99 -0.95 10.41 6.98
N ASP A 100 -2.01 9.96 7.65
CA ASP A 100 -1.98 8.75 8.49
C ASP A 100 -1.52 7.50 7.71
N ALA A 101 -1.92 7.39 6.44
CA ALA A 101 -1.53 6.28 5.59
C ALA A 101 -0.06 6.39 5.17
N TYR A 102 0.42 7.59 4.86
CA TYR A 102 1.80 7.81 4.45
C TYR A 102 2.77 7.63 5.63
N SER A 103 2.41 8.06 6.83
CA SER A 103 3.15 7.76 8.05
C SER A 103 3.21 6.26 8.31
N PHE A 104 2.09 5.54 8.16
CA PHE A 104 2.08 4.08 8.27
C PHE A 104 2.98 3.42 7.23
N ALA A 105 2.93 3.86 5.97
CA ALA A 105 3.78 3.33 4.91
C ALA A 105 5.27 3.55 5.23
N SER A 106 5.65 4.73 5.74
CA SER A 106 7.03 5.02 6.15
C SER A 106 7.48 4.07 7.26
N TYR A 107 6.68 3.93 8.32
CA TYR A 107 6.98 3.03 9.44
C TYR A 107 7.10 1.57 8.96
N PHE A 108 6.09 1.06 8.26
CA PHE A 108 6.03 -0.35 7.89
C PHE A 108 7.11 -0.74 6.88
N PHE A 109 7.26 0.02 5.79
CA PHE A 109 8.15 -0.36 4.69
C PHE A 109 9.61 0.11 4.86
N LYS A 110 9.88 1.15 5.65
CA LYS A 110 11.24 1.67 5.86
C LYS A 110 11.80 1.34 7.23
N GLU A 111 11.07 1.62 8.30
CA GLU A 111 11.57 1.39 9.67
C GLU A 111 11.49 -0.09 10.05
N ASN A 112 10.43 -0.78 9.63
CA ASN A 112 10.24 -2.23 9.84
C ASN A 112 10.52 -3.04 8.55
N HIS A 113 11.57 -2.66 7.83
CA HIS A 113 11.84 -3.15 6.48
C HIS A 113 11.96 -4.67 6.37
N SER A 114 12.61 -5.34 7.32
CA SER A 114 12.79 -6.79 7.31
C SER A 114 11.45 -7.55 7.38
N GLU A 115 10.52 -7.08 8.21
CA GLU A 115 9.17 -7.64 8.27
C GLU A 115 8.40 -7.36 6.98
N ALA A 116 8.54 -6.15 6.42
CA ALA A 116 7.91 -5.82 5.14
C ALA A 116 8.39 -6.75 4.01
N VAL A 117 9.69 -7.07 3.95
CA VAL A 117 10.25 -8.05 3.01
C VAL A 117 9.58 -9.41 3.19
N ALA A 118 9.56 -9.95 4.41
CA ALA A 118 8.95 -11.25 4.69
C ALA A 118 7.45 -11.29 4.34
N VAL A 119 6.73 -10.19 4.60
CA VAL A 119 5.31 -10.06 4.23
C VAL A 119 5.14 -10.04 2.71
N VAL A 120 5.95 -9.26 1.99
CA VAL A 120 5.89 -9.19 0.52
C VAL A 120 6.23 -10.53 -0.12
N GLU A 121 7.25 -11.23 0.39
CA GLU A 121 7.59 -12.59 -0.04
C GLU A 121 6.41 -13.55 0.15
N ARG A 122 5.82 -13.56 1.34
CA ARG A 122 4.66 -14.42 1.63
C ARG A 122 3.47 -14.13 0.71
N LEU A 123 3.15 -12.85 0.49
CA LEU A 123 2.01 -12.45 -0.34
C LEU A 123 2.19 -12.77 -1.83
N ARG A 124 3.44 -12.86 -2.29
CA ARG A 124 3.81 -13.20 -3.68
C ARG A 124 4.06 -14.70 -3.87
N GLY A 125 4.43 -15.41 -2.81
CA GLY A 125 4.78 -16.84 -2.85
C GLY A 125 3.60 -17.81 -2.74
N THR A 126 2.35 -17.35 -2.84
CA THR A 126 1.19 -18.26 -2.82
C THR A 126 0.75 -18.57 -4.26
N PRO A 127 0.78 -19.85 -4.68
CA PRO A 127 0.32 -20.27 -6.02
C PRO A 127 -1.18 -20.08 -6.25
#